data_AF-S4R4I4-F1
#
_entry.id   AF-S4R4I4-F1
#
_cell.length_a   1.000
_cell.length_b   1.000
_cell.length_c   1.000
_cell.angle_alpha   90.00
_cell.angle_beta   90.00
_cell.angle_gamma   90.00
#
_symmetry.space_group_name_H-M   'P 1'
#
loop_
_entity.id
_entity.type
_entity.pdbx_description
1 polymer ?
#
loop_
_entity_poly.entity_id
_entity_poly.type
_entity_poly.pdbx_seq_one_letter_code
_entity_poly.pdbx_strand_id
1 'polypeptide(L)'
;VKEEGGEPGMEAGMIAGGAMEGVCARRTESSDVHHLEALVSPATEQLFGRVIPVSLIEKANLAVTLCNDTNEIIAHAAFLDYPNTACVDQAEWPSWMCKHFDSGKCTPLNTLFMHYFVAKSGVETDCAKQIIRTVFNAVPDLHFVFLLLKKNASPGAVLENIFTKMKMHGHVSDPGGSLYVCHRHNHFPILHIRQAREGGCLTWHCTHVI
;
A
#
# COMPACT_ATOMS: atom_id res chain seq x y z
N VAL A 1 46.30 17.01 -20.63
CA VAL A 1 45.32 18.06 -20.29
C VAL A 1 43.95 17.44 -20.55
N LYS A 2 43.31 16.83 -19.53
CA LYS A 2 42.17 17.39 -18.75
C LYS A 2 40.99 17.70 -19.68
N GLU A 3 39.76 17.17 -19.56
CA GLU A 3 38.85 16.81 -18.44
C GLU A 3 37.78 15.80 -19.01
N GLU A 4 37.39 14.72 -18.31
CA GLU A 4 36.32 14.54 -17.30
C GLU A 4 34.84 14.61 -17.77
N GLY A 5 34.05 13.64 -17.26
CA GLY A 5 32.58 13.57 -17.32
C GLY A 5 32.11 12.18 -17.78
N GLY A 6 31.85 11.17 -16.96
CA GLY A 6 31.18 11.17 -15.65
C GLY A 6 29.77 10.57 -15.83
N GLU A 7 29.62 9.28 -15.51
CA GLU A 7 28.36 8.51 -15.61
C GLU A 7 27.19 9.16 -14.84
N PRO A 8 25.94 9.00 -15.32
CA PRO A 8 24.78 9.03 -14.44
C PRO A 8 24.44 7.60 -14.00
N GLY A 9 24.70 7.31 -12.72
CA GLY A 9 24.26 6.10 -12.04
C GLY A 9 22.74 5.95 -12.09
N MET A 10 22.30 4.76 -12.49
CA MET A 10 20.91 4.33 -12.43
C MET A 10 20.60 3.93 -10.98
N GLU A 11 20.12 4.89 -10.19
CA GLU A 11 19.65 4.67 -8.83
C GLU A 11 18.30 3.93 -8.87
N ALA A 12 18.35 2.60 -8.92
CA ALA A 12 17.20 1.76 -8.65
C ALA A 12 16.93 1.81 -7.13
N GLY A 13 15.93 2.62 -6.75
CA GLY A 13 15.46 2.73 -5.37
C GLY A 13 14.98 1.39 -4.82
N MET A 14 15.87 0.67 -4.13
CA MET A 14 15.50 -0.38 -3.20
C MET A 14 14.90 0.29 -1.95
N ILE A 15 13.59 0.17 -1.73
CA ILE A 15 13.03 0.39 -0.38
C ILE A 15 13.32 -0.86 0.45
N ALA A 16 14.58 -1.07 0.78
CA ALA A 16 15.01 -1.98 1.83
C ALA A 16 14.71 -1.32 3.20
N GLY A 17 13.43 -1.20 3.54
CA GLY A 17 13.06 -0.84 4.90
C GLY A 17 13.09 -2.10 5.76
N GLY A 18 14.05 -2.19 6.67
CA GLY A 18 14.04 -3.20 7.73
C GLY A 18 12.72 -3.15 8.51
N ALA A 19 12.35 -4.28 9.13
CA ALA A 19 11.26 -4.30 10.09
C ALA A 19 11.60 -3.32 11.23
N MET A 20 10.63 -2.53 11.67
CA MET A 20 10.79 -1.72 12.87
C MET A 20 11.11 -2.65 14.04
N GLU A 21 12.28 -2.47 14.66
CA GLU A 21 12.71 -3.27 15.80
C GLU A 21 11.77 -3.01 16.99
N GLY A 22 11.40 -4.07 17.71
CA GLY A 22 10.48 -3.97 18.84
C GLY A 22 9.01 -3.64 18.50
N VAL A 23 8.62 -3.76 17.22
CA VAL A 23 7.23 -3.55 16.79
C VAL A 23 6.58 -4.86 16.40
N CYS A 24 5.50 -5.22 17.09
CA CYS A 24 4.67 -6.37 16.79
C CYS A 24 3.43 -5.95 16.00
N ALA A 25 3.10 -6.70 14.95
CA ALA A 25 1.87 -6.50 14.19
C ALA A 25 0.88 -7.62 14.51
N ARG A 26 -0.38 -7.25 14.79
CA ARG A 26 -1.47 -8.21 15.02
C ARG A 26 -2.77 -7.76 14.36
N ARG A 27 -3.75 -8.66 14.30
CA ARG A 27 -5.12 -8.27 13.94
C ARG A 27 -5.67 -7.31 15.00
N THR A 28 -6.43 -6.32 14.54
CA THR A 28 -7.11 -5.37 15.42
C THR A 28 -8.28 -6.05 16.15
N GLU A 29 -8.47 -5.69 17.41
CA GLU A 29 -9.56 -6.16 18.26
C GLU A 29 -10.51 -4.99 18.60
N SER A 30 -11.76 -5.27 18.92
CA SER A 30 -12.74 -4.22 19.27
C SER A 30 -12.36 -3.46 20.56
N SER A 31 -11.62 -4.09 21.47
CA SER A 31 -11.06 -3.45 22.67
C SER A 31 -9.99 -2.39 22.36
N ASP A 32 -9.43 -2.37 21.14
CA ASP A 32 -8.40 -1.41 20.75
C ASP A 32 -8.99 0.00 20.52
N VAL A 33 -10.30 0.11 20.27
CA VAL A 33 -10.96 1.34 19.77
C VAL A 33 -10.59 2.59 20.57
N HIS A 34 -10.60 2.52 21.91
CA HIS A 34 -10.26 3.68 22.75
C HIS A 34 -8.83 4.19 22.54
N HIS A 35 -7.88 3.29 22.28
CA HIS A 35 -6.50 3.68 21.99
C HIS A 35 -6.37 4.24 20.57
N LEU A 36 -7.14 3.71 19.61
CA LEU A 36 -7.14 4.20 18.23
C LEU A 36 -7.69 5.62 18.14
N GLU A 37 -8.73 5.93 18.90
CA GLU A 37 -9.30 7.28 19.00
C GLU A 37 -8.26 8.30 19.50
N ALA A 38 -7.34 7.90 20.38
CA ALA A 38 -6.25 8.76 20.87
C ALA A 38 -5.16 9.04 19.81
N LEU A 39 -5.07 8.23 18.74
CA LEU A 39 -4.13 8.44 17.63
C LEU A 39 -4.70 9.33 16.51
N VAL A 40 -5.97 9.71 16.60
CA VAL A 40 -6.62 10.52 15.57
C VAL A 40 -6.07 11.94 15.61
N SER A 41 -5.58 12.40 14.46
CA SER A 41 -5.10 13.77 14.26
C SER A 41 -6.01 14.53 13.30
N PRO A 42 -5.94 15.88 13.25
CA PRO A 42 -6.63 16.65 12.22
C PRO A 42 -6.26 16.23 10.79
N ALA A 43 -5.02 15.78 10.57
CA ALA A 43 -4.57 15.26 9.28
C ALA A 43 -5.27 13.94 8.92
N THR A 44 -5.52 13.07 9.90
CA THR A 44 -6.31 11.84 9.73
C THR A 44 -7.73 12.19 9.28
N GLU A 45 -8.40 13.11 9.96
CA GLU A 45 -9.77 13.51 9.61
C GLU A 45 -9.83 14.19 8.23
N GLN A 46 -8.79 14.93 7.85
CA GLN A 46 -8.70 15.54 6.52
C GLN A 46 -8.65 14.49 5.41
N LEU A 47 -7.91 13.40 5.63
CA LEU A 47 -7.74 12.30 4.66
C LEU A 47 -8.97 11.41 4.57
N PHE A 48 -9.43 10.92 5.73
CA PHE A 48 -10.42 9.84 5.80
C PHE A 48 -11.82 10.32 6.22
N GLY A 49 -11.95 11.58 6.63
CA GLY A 49 -13.16 12.11 7.24
C GLY A 49 -13.34 11.66 8.68
N ARG A 50 -14.54 11.91 9.22
CA ARG A 50 -14.95 11.38 10.52
C ARG A 50 -15.31 9.91 10.35
N VAL A 51 -14.47 9.04 10.91
CA VAL A 51 -14.65 7.60 10.90
C VAL A 51 -15.02 7.15 12.30
N ILE A 52 -15.96 6.21 12.41
CA ILE A 52 -16.29 5.53 13.66
C ILE A 52 -15.48 4.22 13.68
N PRO A 53 -14.37 4.13 14.44
CA PRO A 53 -13.42 3.02 14.31
C PRO A 53 -14.06 1.65 14.55
N VAL A 54 -14.96 1.53 15.54
CA VAL A 54 -15.65 0.27 15.86
C VAL A 54 -16.40 -0.30 14.66
N SER A 55 -17.22 0.51 13.98
CA SER A 55 -17.99 0.04 12.81
C SER A 55 -17.09 -0.33 11.65
N LEU A 56 -15.92 0.33 11.53
CA LEU A 56 -14.99 0.03 10.45
C LEU A 56 -14.26 -1.28 10.70
N ILE A 57 -13.80 -1.51 11.92
CA ILE A 57 -13.13 -2.76 12.32
C ILE A 57 -14.04 -3.96 12.12
N GLU A 58 -15.32 -3.84 12.50
CA GLU A 58 -16.31 -4.92 12.32
C GLU A 58 -16.56 -5.30 10.86
N LYS A 59 -16.40 -4.35 9.93
CA LYS A 59 -16.63 -4.56 8.49
C LYS A 59 -15.34 -4.85 7.72
N ALA A 60 -14.17 -4.63 8.32
CA ALA A 60 -12.90 -4.74 7.62
C ALA A 60 -12.60 -6.21 7.25
N ASN A 61 -12.27 -6.44 5.98
CA ASN A 61 -11.71 -7.72 5.54
C ASN A 61 -10.38 -8.00 6.28
N LEU A 62 -9.59 -6.95 6.50
CA LEU A 62 -8.37 -7.00 7.29
C LEU A 62 -8.18 -5.68 8.05
N ALA A 63 -7.89 -5.78 9.34
CA ALA A 63 -7.52 -4.67 10.19
C ALA A 63 -6.24 -5.04 10.93
N VAL A 64 -5.23 -4.17 10.86
CA VAL A 64 -3.90 -4.41 11.42
C VAL A 64 -3.59 -3.33 12.44
N THR A 65 -3.14 -3.75 13.62
CA THR A 65 -2.65 -2.89 14.69
C THR A 65 -1.16 -3.16 14.89
N LEU A 66 -0.37 -2.10 15.04
CA LEU A 66 1.02 -2.18 15.48
C LEU A 66 1.12 -1.82 16.96
N CYS A 67 1.83 -2.65 17.72
CA CYS A 67 2.18 -2.41 19.11
C CYS A 67 3.70 -2.32 19.25
N ASN A 68 4.19 -1.46 20.15
CA ASN A 68 5.60 -1.45 20.55
C ASN A 68 5.91 -2.52 21.62
N ASP A 69 7.15 -2.56 22.11
CA ASP A 69 7.60 -3.48 23.16
C ASP A 69 6.83 -3.37 24.48
N THR A 70 6.23 -2.22 24.77
CA THR A 70 5.38 -2.04 25.96
C THR A 70 3.92 -2.38 25.70
N ASN A 71 3.62 -3.00 24.55
CA ASN A 71 2.26 -3.32 24.08
C ASN A 71 1.36 -2.07 23.91
N GLU A 72 1.94 -0.88 23.75
CA GLU A 72 1.22 0.34 23.42
C GLU A 72 0.89 0.32 21.92
N ILE A 73 -0.35 0.64 21.57
CA ILE A 73 -0.77 0.75 20.17
C ILE A 73 -0.20 2.03 19.58
N ILE A 74 0.64 1.86 18.56
CA ILE A 74 1.32 2.97 17.89
C ILE A 74 0.77 3.26 16.50
N ALA A 75 0.07 2.31 15.86
CA ALA A 75 -0.58 2.54 14.59
C ALA A 75 -1.67 1.52 14.30
N HIS A 76 -2.57 1.89 13.38
CA HIS A 76 -3.64 1.03 12.91
C HIS A 76 -4.03 1.38 11.47
N ALA A 77 -4.42 0.36 10.71
CA ALA A 77 -5.09 0.52 9.43
C ALA A 77 -6.20 -0.50 9.23
N ALA A 78 -7.25 -0.08 8.53
CA ALA A 78 -8.37 -0.93 8.15
C ALA A 78 -8.53 -0.99 6.63
N PHE A 79 -8.75 -2.21 6.14
CA PHE A 79 -8.80 -2.55 4.73
C PHE A 79 -10.10 -3.28 4.38
N LEU A 80 -10.74 -2.84 3.31
CA LEU A 80 -11.97 -3.42 2.79
C LEU A 80 -11.81 -3.81 1.31
N ASP A 81 -12.63 -4.73 0.82
CA ASP A 81 -12.62 -5.23 -0.55
C ASP A 81 -13.41 -4.36 -1.56
N TYR A 82 -13.82 -3.15 -1.16
CA TYR A 82 -14.48 -2.15 -2.00
C TYR A 82 -13.94 -0.74 -1.75
N PRO A 83 -14.06 0.22 -2.69
CA PRO A 83 -13.55 1.58 -2.51
C PRO A 83 -14.41 2.41 -1.53
N ASN A 84 -13.78 3.33 -0.81
CA ASN A 84 -14.47 4.29 0.07
C ASN A 84 -15.08 5.46 -0.73
N THR A 85 -16.05 5.18 -1.60
CA THR A 85 -16.78 6.18 -2.37
C THR A 85 -18.23 5.77 -2.61
N ALA A 86 -19.12 6.76 -2.64
CA ALA A 86 -20.52 6.57 -3.03
C ALA A 86 -20.74 6.61 -4.55
N CYS A 87 -19.69 6.88 -5.34
CA CYS A 87 -19.78 6.98 -6.80
C CYS A 87 -19.92 5.63 -7.51
N VAL A 88 -19.74 4.52 -6.80
CA VAL A 88 -19.85 3.17 -7.35
C VAL A 88 -20.47 2.23 -6.34
N ASP A 89 -21.27 1.28 -6.83
CA ASP A 89 -21.74 0.17 -6.02
C ASP A 89 -20.58 -0.77 -5.65
N GLN A 90 -20.63 -1.36 -4.46
CA GLN A 90 -19.56 -2.23 -3.96
C GLN A 90 -19.38 -3.50 -4.82
N ALA A 91 -20.41 -3.98 -5.50
CA ALA A 91 -20.28 -5.14 -6.40
C ALA A 91 -19.69 -4.75 -7.77
N GLU A 92 -19.87 -3.49 -8.19
CA GLU A 92 -19.54 -3.02 -9.54
C GLU A 92 -18.19 -2.27 -9.62
N TRP A 93 -17.48 -2.15 -8.49
CA TRP A 93 -16.20 -1.43 -8.46
C TRP A 93 -15.17 -1.95 -9.46
N PRO A 94 -15.04 -3.25 -9.80
CA PRO A 94 -14.02 -3.70 -10.76
C PRO A 94 -14.25 -3.10 -12.15
N SER A 95 -15.50 -3.12 -12.62
CA SER A 95 -15.90 -2.53 -13.90
C SER A 95 -15.68 -1.02 -13.91
N TRP A 96 -16.02 -0.35 -12.81
CA TRP A 96 -15.78 1.08 -12.63
C TRP A 96 -14.27 1.40 -12.63
N MET A 97 -13.44 0.58 -11.99
CA MET A 97 -12.01 0.82 -11.93
C MET A 97 -11.37 0.73 -13.32
N CYS A 98 -11.70 -0.32 -14.08
CA CYS A 98 -11.25 -0.49 -15.47
C CYS A 98 -11.69 0.66 -16.39
N LYS A 99 -12.90 1.20 -16.15
CA LYS A 99 -13.41 2.33 -16.93
C LYS A 99 -12.67 3.62 -16.62
N HIS A 100 -12.37 3.90 -15.35
CA HIS A 100 -11.86 5.21 -14.92
C HIS A 100 -10.32 5.29 -14.85
N PHE A 101 -9.62 4.17 -14.63
CA PHE A 101 -8.18 4.14 -14.36
C PHE A 101 -7.48 3.06 -15.17
N ASP A 102 -6.17 3.25 -15.39
CA ASP A 102 -5.30 2.20 -15.92
C ASP A 102 -5.00 1.16 -14.83
N SER A 103 -5.99 0.31 -14.54
CA SER A 103 -6.05 -0.53 -13.33
C SER A 103 -5.41 -1.90 -13.47
N GLY A 104 -4.82 -2.20 -14.63
CA GLY A 104 -4.16 -3.49 -14.85
C GLY A 104 -5.09 -4.68 -14.59
N LYS A 105 -4.54 -5.74 -13.95
CA LYS A 105 -5.25 -6.99 -13.64
C LYS A 105 -5.81 -7.04 -12.21
N CYS A 106 -6.36 -5.95 -11.71
CA CYS A 106 -7.03 -5.94 -10.40
C CYS A 106 -8.33 -6.76 -10.44
N THR A 107 -8.56 -7.55 -9.41
CA THR A 107 -9.76 -8.36 -9.20
C THR A 107 -10.18 -8.29 -7.73
N PRO A 108 -11.44 -8.60 -7.38
CA PRO A 108 -11.87 -8.68 -5.99
C PRO A 108 -11.02 -9.58 -5.09
N LEU A 109 -10.40 -10.62 -5.66
CA LEU A 109 -9.59 -11.57 -4.88
C LEU A 109 -8.17 -11.08 -4.60
N ASN A 110 -7.64 -10.16 -5.40
CA ASN A 110 -6.24 -9.71 -5.31
C ASN A 110 -6.11 -8.23 -4.91
N THR A 111 -7.20 -7.62 -4.45
CA THR A 111 -7.29 -6.18 -4.19
C THR A 111 -7.93 -5.89 -2.85
N LEU A 112 -7.35 -4.95 -2.11
CA LEU A 112 -7.97 -4.30 -0.95
C LEU A 112 -7.81 -2.78 -1.06
N PHE A 113 -8.69 -2.06 -0.38
CA PHE A 113 -8.68 -0.61 -0.26
C PHE A 113 -8.38 -0.25 1.19
N MET A 114 -7.41 0.63 1.41
CA MET A 114 -7.18 1.26 2.70
C MET A 114 -8.27 2.30 2.95
N HIS A 115 -9.13 2.03 3.92
CA HIS A 115 -10.22 2.94 4.32
C HIS A 115 -9.82 3.86 5.44
N TYR A 116 -8.83 3.46 6.24
CA TYR A 116 -8.40 4.21 7.40
C TYR A 116 -6.97 3.90 7.76
N PHE A 117 -6.25 4.92 8.21
CA PHE A 117 -4.90 4.81 8.75
C PHE A 117 -4.70 5.88 9.84
N VAL A 118 -4.20 5.45 10.99
CA VAL A 118 -3.77 6.31 12.10
C VAL A 118 -2.44 5.81 12.62
N ALA A 119 -1.59 6.74 13.05
CA ALA A 119 -0.31 6.42 13.65
C ALA A 119 0.11 7.51 14.65
N LYS A 120 0.93 7.10 15.62
CA LYS A 120 1.56 7.98 16.59
C LYS A 120 2.52 8.93 15.86
N SER A 121 2.51 10.19 16.26
CA SER A 121 3.31 11.20 15.57
C SER A 121 4.82 10.96 15.70
N GLY A 122 5.55 11.17 14.61
CA GLY A 122 7.00 10.98 14.50
C GLY A 122 7.42 9.61 13.95
N VAL A 123 6.50 8.65 13.83
CA VAL A 123 6.77 7.29 13.33
C VAL A 123 5.77 6.82 12.26
N GLU A 124 4.98 7.73 11.71
CA GLU A 124 3.84 7.42 10.84
C GLU A 124 4.28 6.70 9.56
N THR A 125 5.36 7.18 8.92
CA THR A 125 5.89 6.61 7.66
C THR A 125 6.36 5.17 7.84
N ASP A 126 7.08 4.89 8.93
CA ASP A 126 7.60 3.54 9.19
C ASP A 126 6.46 2.60 9.59
N CYS A 127 5.51 3.09 10.39
CA CYS A 127 4.30 2.35 10.72
C CYS A 127 3.49 1.99 9.46
N ALA A 128 3.29 2.94 8.55
CA ALA A 128 2.58 2.68 7.29
C ALA A 128 3.29 1.62 6.43
N LYS A 129 4.63 1.70 6.30
CA LYS A 129 5.43 0.69 5.59
C LYS A 129 5.32 -0.70 6.25
N GLN A 130 5.41 -0.76 7.57
CA GLN A 130 5.30 -2.00 8.35
C GLN A 130 3.91 -2.62 8.17
N ILE A 131 2.84 -1.82 8.26
CA ILE A 131 1.46 -2.28 8.02
C ILE A 131 1.30 -2.85 6.62
N ILE A 132 1.75 -2.16 5.58
CA ILE A 132 1.62 -2.63 4.20
C ILE A 132 2.36 -3.96 3.99
N ARG A 133 3.57 -4.10 4.55
CA ARG A 133 4.29 -5.39 4.55
C ARG A 133 3.50 -6.49 5.26
N THR A 134 2.96 -6.21 6.44
CA THR A 134 2.13 -7.17 7.20
C THR A 134 0.90 -7.59 6.40
N VAL A 135 0.22 -6.65 5.74
CA VAL A 135 -0.97 -6.91 4.92
C VAL A 135 -0.65 -7.85 3.75
N PHE A 136 0.42 -7.57 2.99
CA PHE A 136 0.85 -8.44 1.91
C PHE A 136 1.37 -9.80 2.42
N ASN A 137 1.98 -9.87 3.61
CA ASN A 137 2.36 -11.13 4.22
C ASN A 137 1.15 -11.96 4.66
N ALA A 138 0.13 -11.31 5.23
CA ALA A 138 -1.07 -11.98 5.73
C ALA A 138 -1.97 -12.53 4.62
N VAL A 139 -1.97 -11.89 3.44
CA VAL A 139 -2.77 -12.30 2.28
C VAL A 139 -1.84 -12.48 1.06
N PRO A 140 -1.35 -13.70 0.81
CA PRO A 140 -0.41 -13.96 -0.29
C PRO A 140 -0.94 -13.58 -1.68
N ASP A 141 -2.24 -13.79 -1.91
CA ASP A 141 -2.90 -13.50 -3.19
C ASP A 141 -3.19 -12.01 -3.40
N LEU A 142 -2.97 -11.18 -2.37
CA LEU A 142 -3.13 -9.73 -2.46
C LEU A 142 -1.99 -9.13 -3.27
N HIS A 143 -2.34 -8.48 -4.39
CA HIS A 143 -1.39 -7.85 -5.29
C HIS A 143 -1.45 -6.32 -5.23
N PHE A 144 -2.64 -5.78 -4.92
CA PHE A 144 -2.90 -4.35 -4.94
C PHE A 144 -3.53 -3.90 -3.62
N VAL A 145 -2.96 -2.85 -3.04
CA VAL A 145 -3.63 -2.06 -2.02
C VAL A 145 -3.88 -0.68 -2.62
N PHE A 146 -5.14 -0.27 -2.65
CA PHE A 146 -5.53 1.04 -3.15
C PHE A 146 -5.84 2.01 -2.02
N LEU A 147 -5.63 3.30 -2.29
CA LEU A 147 -6.05 4.40 -1.44
C LEU A 147 -6.84 5.37 -2.30
N LEU A 148 -8.12 5.54 -2.00
CA LEU A 148 -8.98 6.50 -2.68
C LEU A 148 -9.19 7.72 -1.79
N LEU A 149 -8.75 8.88 -2.25
CA LEU A 149 -8.87 10.15 -1.53
C LEU A 149 -9.81 11.09 -2.27
N LYS A 150 -10.54 11.92 -1.52
CA LYS A 150 -11.38 12.98 -2.10
C LYS A 150 -10.53 13.93 -2.93
N LYS A 151 -11.12 14.59 -3.93
CA LYS A 151 -10.42 15.46 -4.90
C LYS A 151 -9.46 16.49 -4.31
N ASN A 152 -9.76 17.02 -3.13
CA ASN A 152 -8.97 18.08 -2.49
C ASN A 152 -8.03 17.54 -1.40
N ALA A 153 -7.98 16.22 -1.21
CA ALA A 153 -7.09 15.57 -0.27
C ALA A 153 -5.88 15.00 -1.04
N SER A 154 -4.68 15.20 -0.48
CA SER A 154 -3.46 14.53 -0.92
C SER A 154 -3.02 13.55 0.17
N PRO A 155 -2.34 12.44 -0.18
CA PRO A 155 -1.92 11.41 0.78
C PRO A 155 -0.97 11.91 1.87
N GLY A 156 -0.42 13.13 1.71
CA GLY A 156 0.60 13.68 2.58
C GLY A 156 1.93 12.93 2.49
N ALA A 157 2.97 13.47 3.11
CA ALA A 157 4.33 12.90 3.04
C ALA A 157 4.42 11.43 3.49
N VAL A 158 3.54 11.02 4.41
CA VAL A 158 3.50 9.66 4.97
C VAL A 158 3.10 8.64 3.91
N LEU A 159 1.94 8.82 3.28
CA LEU A 159 1.38 7.84 2.35
C LEU A 159 1.87 8.04 0.91
N GLU A 160 2.33 9.24 0.54
CA GLU A 160 2.89 9.52 -0.79
C GLU A 160 4.16 8.72 -1.08
N ASN A 161 4.93 8.38 -0.04
CA ASN A 161 6.12 7.53 -0.14
C ASN A 161 5.80 6.03 -0.38
N ILE A 162 4.53 5.64 -0.26
CA ILE A 162 4.08 4.24 -0.29
C ILE A 162 3.15 4.00 -1.48
N PHE A 163 2.33 4.99 -1.80
CA PHE A 163 1.30 4.90 -2.81
C PHE A 163 1.62 5.79 -4.01
N THR A 164 1.56 5.22 -5.21
CA THR A 164 1.73 5.96 -6.46
C THR A 164 0.37 6.38 -7.01
N LYS A 165 0.24 7.65 -7.43
CA LYS A 165 -1.00 8.16 -8.04
C LYS A 165 -1.28 7.47 -9.37
N MET A 166 -2.50 6.97 -9.55
CA MET A 166 -2.90 6.34 -10.80
C MET A 166 -3.29 7.37 -11.85
N LYS A 167 -3.03 7.03 -13.11
CA LYS A 167 -3.49 7.81 -14.27
C LYS A 167 -4.98 7.51 -14.50
N MET A 168 -5.76 8.58 -14.63
CA MET A 168 -7.15 8.49 -15.06
C MET A 168 -7.25 8.49 -16.57
N HIS A 169 -8.26 7.80 -17.10
CA HIS A 169 -8.63 7.92 -18.51
C HIS A 169 -9.19 9.32 -18.80
N GLY A 170 -8.66 9.97 -19.84
CA GLY A 170 -8.81 11.42 -20.08
C GLY A 170 -10.21 11.95 -20.44
N HIS A 171 -11.28 11.15 -20.39
CA HIS A 171 -12.63 11.55 -20.81
C HIS A 171 -13.78 11.00 -19.95
N VAL A 172 -13.48 10.40 -18.80
CA VAL A 172 -14.52 9.78 -17.97
C VAL A 172 -15.00 10.74 -16.89
N SER A 173 -16.30 10.66 -16.57
CA SER A 173 -16.91 11.36 -15.43
C SER A 173 -16.08 11.17 -14.17
N ASP A 174 -16.08 12.18 -13.31
CA ASP A 174 -15.32 12.18 -12.07
C ASP A 174 -15.59 10.92 -11.22
N PRO A 175 -14.56 10.12 -10.86
CA PRO A 175 -14.69 8.96 -9.98
C PRO A 175 -14.96 9.35 -8.52
N GLY A 176 -15.02 10.65 -8.19
CA GLY A 176 -15.23 11.16 -6.83
C GLY A 176 -13.94 11.37 -6.04
N GLY A 177 -12.78 11.21 -6.68
CA GLY A 177 -11.49 11.29 -5.99
C GLY A 177 -10.26 11.00 -6.84
N SER A 178 -9.10 11.05 -6.20
CA SER A 178 -7.83 10.57 -6.74
C SER A 178 -7.54 9.18 -6.19
N LEU A 179 -7.23 8.23 -7.07
CA LEU A 179 -6.87 6.86 -6.72
C LEU A 179 -5.34 6.72 -6.70
N TYR A 180 -4.84 6.07 -5.67
CA TYR A 180 -3.43 5.73 -5.52
C TYR A 180 -3.27 4.23 -5.28
N VAL A 181 -2.16 3.66 -5.72
CA VAL A 181 -1.89 2.22 -5.67
C VAL A 181 -0.55 1.92 -5.01
N CYS A 182 -0.53 0.88 -4.19
CA CYS A 182 0.65 0.23 -3.68
C CYS A 182 0.68 -1.22 -4.20
N HIS A 183 1.78 -1.61 -4.85
CA HIS A 183 1.93 -2.92 -5.44
C HIS A 183 2.72 -3.87 -4.55
N ARG A 184 2.27 -5.13 -4.46
CA ARG A 184 3.01 -6.18 -3.74
C ARG A 184 4.46 -6.29 -4.18
N HIS A 185 4.73 -6.19 -5.48
CA HIS A 185 6.08 -6.38 -6.03
C HIS A 185 7.09 -5.33 -5.58
N ASN A 186 6.63 -4.18 -5.06
CA ASN A 186 7.49 -3.16 -4.44
C ASN A 186 8.02 -3.61 -3.06
N HIS A 187 7.35 -4.57 -2.42
CA HIS A 187 7.70 -5.12 -1.12
C HIS A 187 8.27 -6.54 -1.21
N PHE A 188 7.80 -7.32 -2.19
CA PHE A 188 8.19 -8.71 -2.41
C PHE A 188 8.46 -8.93 -3.91
N PRO A 189 9.73 -8.92 -4.36
CA PRO A 189 10.03 -9.08 -5.77
C PRO A 189 9.50 -10.42 -6.28
N ILE A 190 8.91 -10.39 -7.48
CA ILE A 190 8.40 -11.59 -8.13
C ILE A 190 9.60 -12.45 -8.53
N LEU A 191 9.69 -13.66 -7.96
CA LEU A 191 10.72 -14.62 -8.34
C LEU A 191 10.42 -15.12 -9.76
N HIS A 192 11.24 -14.71 -10.74
CA HIS A 192 11.19 -15.28 -12.08
C HIS A 192 11.81 -16.68 -12.05
N ILE A 193 10.98 -17.71 -12.20
CA ILE A 193 11.45 -19.08 -12.43
C ILE A 193 11.95 -19.15 -13.88
N ARG A 194 13.27 -19.19 -14.06
CA ARG A 194 13.87 -19.56 -15.35
C ARG A 194 13.70 -21.06 -15.58
N GLN A 195 13.45 -21.48 -16.82
CA GLN A 195 13.60 -22.90 -17.15
C GLN A 195 15.04 -23.32 -16.89
N ALA A 196 15.23 -24.37 -16.08
CA ALA A 196 16.51 -25.03 -15.98
C ALA A 196 16.81 -25.71 -17.32
N ARG A 197 17.88 -25.28 -17.98
CA ARG A 197 18.43 -26.01 -19.12
C ARG A 197 19.16 -27.23 -18.57
N GLU A 198 18.51 -28.38 -18.58
CA GLU A 198 19.21 -29.66 -18.46
C GLU A 198 19.98 -29.94 -19.77
N GLY A 199 21.29 -30.10 -19.65
CA GLY A 199 22.12 -30.88 -20.57
C GLY A 199 22.08 -30.53 -22.06
N GLY A 200 22.90 -29.55 -22.47
CA GLY A 200 23.27 -29.35 -23.88
C GLY A 200 24.65 -28.71 -23.98
N CYS A 201 25.66 -29.56 -24.14
CA CYS A 201 27.10 -29.28 -24.26
C CYS A 201 27.48 -28.00 -25.07
N LEU A 202 28.49 -27.30 -24.52
CA LEU A 202 29.56 -26.52 -25.20
C LEU A 202 29.25 -25.15 -25.82
N THR A 203 29.52 -24.07 -25.07
CA THR A 203 30.75 -23.27 -25.16
C THR A 203 30.58 -22.01 -24.31
N TRP A 204 31.59 -21.71 -23.48
CA TRP A 204 31.59 -20.55 -22.61
C TRP A 204 31.77 -19.29 -23.45
N HIS A 205 30.75 -18.44 -23.52
CA HIS A 205 30.95 -17.01 -23.66
C HIS A 205 30.36 -16.35 -22.42
N CYS A 206 31.25 -15.96 -21.51
CA CYS A 206 30.93 -15.08 -20.40
C CYS A 206 30.54 -13.73 -21.00
N THR A 207 29.25 -13.43 -21.12
CA THR A 207 28.80 -12.05 -21.30
C THR A 207 28.44 -11.52 -19.92
N HIS A 208 29.27 -10.62 -19.41
CA HIS A 208 28.88 -9.73 -18.32
C HIS A 208 27.72 -8.88 -18.83
N VAL A 209 26.66 -8.77 -18.03
CA VAL A 209 25.64 -7.75 -18.21
C VAL A 209 25.93 -6.69 -17.15
N ILE A 210 26.41 -5.53 -17.61
CA ILE A 210 26.20 -4.24 -16.93
C ILE A 210 24.80 -3.79 -17.32
#